data_AF-A0AAW2VAI1-F1
#
_entry.id   AF-A0AAW2VAI1-F1
#
_cell.length_a   1.000
_cell.length_b   1.000
_cell.length_c   1.000
_cell.angle_alpha   90.00
_cell.angle_beta   90.00
_cell.angle_gamma   90.00
#
_symmetry.space_group_name_H-M   'P 1'
#
loop_
_entity.id
_entity.type
_entity.pdbx_description
1 polymer ?
#
loop_
_entity_poly.entity_id
_entity_poly.type
_entity_poly.pdbx_seq_one_letter_code
_entity_poly.pdbx_strand_id
1 'polypeptide(L)'
;MTNFSKGAILLLLLILSASSLEARLQSCKPSGTIRGKNPPPGQCNQENDSDCCKDGKLYTTYKCSPSVTGTTKAVLTLNSFEKGGDGGGPSECDNNYHSDNTPVVALSTGWYSGGSRCLNNITVSANGRSVTAMVVDECDSTMGCDEDHYHQPPFLTTF
;
A
#
# COMPACT_ATOMS: atom_id res chain seq x y z
N MET A 1 -33.43 43.44 -7.78
CA MET A 1 -32.93 42.33 -8.62
C MET A 1 -31.49 41.89 -8.31
N THR A 2 -30.70 42.67 -7.55
CA THR A 2 -29.28 42.37 -7.23
C THR A 2 -29.08 41.41 -6.04
N ASN A 3 -30.00 41.38 -5.06
CA ASN A 3 -29.88 40.49 -3.89
C ASN A 3 -30.13 39.02 -4.21
N PHE A 4 -30.98 38.72 -5.20
CA PHE A 4 -31.28 37.34 -5.62
C PHE A 4 -30.05 36.67 -6.25
N SER A 5 -29.29 37.43 -7.06
CA SER A 5 -28.06 36.97 -7.70
C SER A 5 -26.94 36.73 -6.67
N LYS A 6 -26.78 37.59 -5.66
CA LYS A 6 -25.80 37.39 -4.58
C LYS A 6 -26.11 36.16 -3.72
N GLY A 7 -27.39 35.90 -3.43
CA GLY A 7 -27.82 34.70 -2.71
C GLY A 7 -27.54 33.41 -3.47
N ALA A 8 -27.78 33.39 -4.78
CA ALA A 8 -27.49 32.24 -5.64
C ALA A 8 -25.99 31.95 -5.74
N ILE A 9 -25.14 32.98 -5.84
CA ILE A 9 -23.67 32.83 -5.88
C ILE A 9 -23.15 32.29 -4.54
N LEU A 10 -23.66 32.80 -3.42
CA LEU A 10 -23.27 32.31 -2.09
C LEU A 10 -23.68 30.84 -1.89
N LEU A 11 -24.88 30.45 -2.35
CA LEU A 11 -25.34 29.07 -2.29
C LEU A 11 -24.48 28.15 -3.16
N LEU A 12 -24.09 28.58 -4.36
CA LEU A 12 -23.21 27.82 -5.26
C LEU A 12 -21.83 27.59 -4.64
N LEU A 13 -21.26 28.62 -4.00
CA LEU A 13 -19.97 28.53 -3.30
C LEU A 13 -20.03 27.59 -2.08
N LEU A 14 -21.15 27.57 -1.35
CA LEU A 14 -21.37 26.63 -0.25
C LEU A 14 -21.52 25.18 -0.73
N ILE A 15 -22.14 24.95 -1.89
CA ILE A 15 -22.25 23.61 -2.49
C ILE A 15 -20.88 23.15 -3.04
N LEU A 16 -20.13 24.04 -3.67
CA LEU A 16 -18.76 23.78 -4.14
C LEU A 16 -17.79 23.51 -2.98
N SER A 17 -17.92 24.23 -1.86
CA SER A 17 -17.10 23.97 -0.68
C SER A 17 -17.50 22.66 0.03
N ALA A 18 -18.79 22.34 0.12
CA ALA A 18 -19.27 21.07 0.67
C ALA A 18 -18.79 19.85 -0.14
N SER A 19 -18.91 19.91 -1.47
CA SER A 19 -18.40 18.85 -2.37
C SER A 19 -16.87 18.71 -2.32
N SER A 20 -16.14 19.80 -2.11
CA SER A 20 -14.69 19.76 -1.90
C SER A 20 -14.28 19.15 -0.55
N LEU A 21 -15.16 19.19 0.47
CA LEU A 21 -14.96 18.50 1.75
C LEU A 21 -15.20 16.99 1.61
N GLU A 22 -16.26 16.58 0.92
CA GLU A 22 -16.58 15.16 0.68
C GLU A 22 -15.48 14.45 -0.12
N ALA A 23 -14.89 15.12 -1.11
CA ALA A 23 -13.75 14.59 -1.86
C ALA A 23 -12.49 14.36 -0.99
N ARG A 24 -12.31 15.15 0.08
CA ARG A 24 -11.19 14.98 1.04
C ARG A 24 -11.47 13.93 2.13
N LEU A 25 -12.72 13.51 2.29
CA LEU A 25 -13.18 12.56 3.30
C LEU A 25 -13.43 11.16 2.76
N GLN A 26 -13.12 10.88 1.49
CA GLN A 26 -13.21 9.54 0.95
C GLN A 26 -12.09 8.68 1.54
N SER A 27 -12.37 8.03 2.66
CA SER A 27 -11.50 7.00 3.23
C SER A 27 -11.23 5.92 2.19
N CYS A 28 -9.99 5.38 2.18
CA CYS A 28 -9.67 4.27 1.31
C CYS A 28 -10.60 3.08 1.63
N LYS A 29 -11.31 2.60 0.61
CA LYS A 29 -12.25 1.48 0.74
C LYS A 29 -11.67 0.23 0.07
N PRO A 30 -12.07 -0.97 0.54
CA PRO A 30 -11.81 -2.20 -0.17
C PRO A 30 -12.21 -2.11 -1.65
N SER A 31 -11.35 -2.63 -2.52
CA SER A 31 -11.60 -2.73 -3.95
C SER A 31 -12.20 -4.07 -4.37
N GLY A 32 -12.06 -5.11 -3.53
CA GLY A 32 -12.57 -6.44 -3.81
C GLY A 32 -12.16 -7.46 -2.75
N THR A 33 -12.35 -8.73 -3.09
CA THR A 33 -11.90 -9.87 -2.28
C THR A 33 -11.36 -10.98 -3.17
N ILE A 34 -10.39 -11.73 -2.65
CA ILE A 34 -9.83 -12.94 -3.25
C ILE A 34 -10.13 -14.12 -2.33
N ARG A 35 -10.50 -15.26 -2.91
CA ARG A 35 -10.66 -16.52 -2.17
C ARG A 35 -9.32 -17.26 -2.18
N GLY A 36 -8.76 -17.46 -1.00
CA GLY A 36 -7.52 -18.21 -0.82
C GLY A 36 -7.68 -19.68 -1.20
N LYS A 37 -6.55 -20.26 -1.60
CA LYS A 37 -6.33 -21.70 -1.81
C LYS A 37 -5.12 -22.10 -0.97
N ASN A 38 -5.05 -23.36 -0.55
CA ASN A 38 -3.84 -23.85 0.11
C ASN A 38 -2.69 -23.92 -0.90
N PRO A 39 -1.48 -23.43 -0.54
CA PRO A 39 -0.31 -23.56 -1.39
C PRO A 39 0.05 -25.04 -1.61
N PRO A 40 0.60 -25.41 -2.78
CA PRO A 40 1.32 -26.66 -2.93
C PRO A 40 2.51 -26.73 -1.95
N PRO A 41 2.95 -27.95 -1.56
CA PRO A 41 4.06 -28.11 -0.63
C PRO A 41 5.32 -27.35 -1.09
N GLY A 42 5.88 -26.52 -0.20
CA GLY A 42 7.10 -25.76 -0.46
C GLY A 42 6.95 -24.52 -1.33
N GLN A 43 5.73 -24.15 -1.75
CA GLN A 43 5.51 -22.97 -2.61
C GLN A 43 5.13 -21.69 -1.86
N CYS A 44 5.01 -21.75 -0.53
CA CYS A 44 4.78 -20.57 0.30
C CYS A 44 5.86 -20.51 1.38
N ASN A 45 6.61 -19.41 1.41
CA ASN A 45 7.58 -19.12 2.47
C ASN A 45 6.89 -18.45 3.66
N GLN A 46 7.25 -18.85 4.87
CA GLN A 46 6.74 -18.31 6.15
C GLN A 46 7.82 -17.61 6.98
N GLU A 47 8.98 -17.32 6.37
CA GLU A 47 10.00 -16.45 6.97
C GLU A 47 9.46 -15.02 7.19
N ASN A 48 10.12 -14.28 8.09
CA ASN A 48 9.78 -12.89 8.46
C ASN A 48 8.28 -12.66 8.79
N ASP A 49 7.66 -13.64 9.47
CA ASP A 49 6.25 -13.62 9.85
C ASP A 49 5.27 -13.58 8.66
N SER A 50 5.70 -14.10 7.50
CA SER A 50 4.87 -14.24 6.31
C SER A 50 3.77 -15.30 6.50
N ASP A 51 2.57 -14.96 6.07
CA ASP A 51 1.39 -15.84 6.13
C ASP A 51 1.16 -16.53 4.77
N CYS A 52 0.62 -17.75 4.81
CA CYS A 52 0.14 -18.43 3.59
C CYS A 52 -1.38 -18.30 3.45
N CYS A 53 -1.84 -18.25 2.21
CA CYS A 53 -3.27 -18.32 1.93
C CYS A 53 -3.87 -19.65 2.39
N LYS A 54 -5.12 -19.57 2.88
CA LYS A 54 -5.88 -20.71 3.38
C LYS A 54 -7.08 -20.95 2.50
N ASP A 55 -7.33 -22.23 2.18
CA ASP A 55 -8.46 -22.63 1.35
C ASP A 55 -9.79 -22.10 1.91
N GLY A 56 -10.56 -21.45 1.04
CA GLY A 56 -11.88 -20.90 1.37
C GLY A 56 -11.88 -19.59 2.18
N LYS A 57 -10.74 -19.14 2.73
CA LYS A 57 -10.64 -17.84 3.43
C LYS A 57 -10.73 -16.69 2.42
N LEU A 58 -11.50 -15.65 2.76
CA LEU A 58 -11.59 -14.44 1.96
C LEU A 58 -10.55 -13.41 2.44
N TYR A 59 -9.80 -12.87 1.49
CA TYR A 59 -8.80 -11.83 1.70
C TYR A 59 -9.25 -10.55 0.98
N THR A 60 -9.23 -9.44 1.69
CA THR A 60 -9.66 -8.15 1.15
C THR A 60 -8.54 -7.53 0.32
N THR A 61 -8.89 -6.95 -0.83
CA THR A 61 -7.92 -6.25 -1.69
C THR A 61 -8.19 -4.75 -1.71
N TYR A 62 -7.16 -3.96 -1.95
CA TYR A 62 -7.20 -2.51 -1.98
C TYR A 62 -6.43 -1.97 -3.19
N LYS A 63 -6.98 -0.95 -3.84
CA LYS A 63 -6.29 -0.15 -4.88
C LYS A 63 -5.82 1.20 -4.35
N CYS A 64 -6.00 1.43 -3.05
CA CYS A 64 -5.71 2.68 -2.39
C CYS A 64 -5.03 2.40 -1.05
N SER A 65 -4.51 3.47 -0.46
CA SER A 65 -3.96 3.49 0.89
C SER A 65 -4.45 4.75 1.61
N PRO A 66 -4.35 4.83 2.94
CA PRO A 66 -4.70 6.04 3.68
C PRO A 66 -3.97 7.28 3.16
N SER A 67 -4.57 8.45 3.35
CA SER A 67 -4.01 9.72 2.88
C SER A 67 -2.59 9.95 3.39
N VAL A 68 -1.71 10.36 2.49
CA VAL A 68 -0.34 10.73 2.86
C VAL A 68 -0.35 12.10 3.50
N THR A 69 0.22 12.18 4.70
CA THR A 69 0.42 13.41 5.48
C THR A 69 1.91 13.61 5.75
N GLY A 70 2.30 14.73 6.37
CA GLY A 70 3.67 14.94 6.83
C GLY A 70 4.15 13.92 7.88
N THR A 71 3.24 13.15 8.48
CA THR A 71 3.56 12.07 9.43
C THR A 71 2.56 10.92 9.26
N THR A 72 2.61 10.30 8.09
CA THR A 72 1.73 9.18 7.73
C THR A 72 1.97 8.00 8.67
N LYS A 73 0.89 7.48 9.26
CA LYS A 73 0.95 6.27 10.11
C LYS A 73 0.97 5.03 9.22
N ALA A 74 1.83 4.08 9.57
CA ALA A 74 2.04 2.84 8.83
C ALA A 74 2.37 1.68 9.79
N VAL A 75 2.21 0.43 9.33
CA VAL A 75 2.77 -0.77 9.96
C VAL A 75 4.07 -1.02 9.22
N LEU A 76 5.15 -1.21 9.96
CA LEU A 76 6.41 -1.67 9.41
C LEU A 76 6.44 -3.20 9.53
N THR A 77 6.58 -3.89 8.40
CA THR A 77 6.86 -5.32 8.32
C THR A 77 8.32 -5.55 7.92
N LEU A 78 8.82 -6.77 8.08
CA LEU A 78 10.16 -7.16 7.68
C LEU A 78 10.09 -7.98 6.38
N ASN A 79 11.05 -7.76 5.48
CA ASN A 79 11.18 -8.47 4.21
C ASN A 79 12.66 -8.46 3.79
N SER A 80 13.12 -9.54 3.13
CA SER A 80 14.41 -9.58 2.44
C SER A 80 14.21 -9.29 0.96
N PHE A 81 14.98 -8.33 0.45
CA PHE A 81 15.04 -7.99 -0.98
C PHE A 81 16.25 -8.65 -1.67
N GLU A 82 16.94 -9.57 -0.99
CA GLU A 82 18.06 -10.31 -1.54
C GLU A 82 17.59 -11.42 -2.49
N LYS A 83 18.49 -11.80 -3.39
CA LYS A 83 18.23 -12.93 -4.28
C LYS A 83 18.10 -14.22 -3.46
N GLY A 84 16.92 -14.84 -3.54
CA GLY A 84 16.61 -16.05 -2.78
C GLY A 84 16.10 -15.77 -1.37
N GLY A 85 15.87 -14.50 -1.01
CA GLY A 85 15.08 -14.11 0.16
C GLY A 85 13.57 -14.31 -0.06
N ASP A 86 12.79 -13.88 0.92
CA ASP A 86 11.32 -14.02 0.95
C ASP A 86 10.57 -12.97 0.14
N GLY A 87 11.23 -11.88 -0.28
CA GLY A 87 10.66 -10.88 -1.19
C GLY A 87 10.44 -11.36 -2.63
N GLY A 88 10.87 -12.58 -2.95
CA GLY A 88 10.60 -13.22 -4.24
C GLY A 88 11.45 -12.67 -5.40
N GLY A 89 10.83 -11.88 -6.27
CA GLY A 89 11.43 -11.34 -7.49
C GLY A 89 12.36 -10.14 -7.24
N PRO A 90 13.05 -9.64 -8.29
CA PRO A 90 13.70 -8.34 -8.24
C PRO A 90 12.67 -7.21 -8.04
N SER A 91 13.06 -6.12 -7.39
CA SER A 91 12.15 -5.03 -7.04
C SER A 91 11.64 -4.24 -8.25
N GLU A 92 10.36 -3.84 -8.21
CA GLU A 92 9.65 -3.21 -9.34
C GLU A 92 10.27 -1.90 -9.85
N CYS A 93 10.88 -1.09 -8.98
CA CYS A 93 11.40 0.22 -9.37
C CYS A 93 12.63 0.15 -10.28
N ASP A 94 13.46 -0.89 -10.14
CA ASP A 94 14.77 -0.93 -10.79
C ASP A 94 15.18 -2.32 -11.31
N ASN A 95 14.32 -3.33 -11.16
CA ASN A 95 14.57 -4.73 -11.53
C ASN A 95 15.83 -5.32 -10.87
N ASN A 96 16.18 -4.87 -9.66
CA ASN A 96 17.34 -5.38 -8.93
C ASN A 96 16.94 -6.04 -7.61
N TYR A 97 17.80 -6.93 -7.14
CA TYR A 97 17.83 -7.36 -5.74
C TYR A 97 18.65 -6.35 -4.93
N HIS A 98 18.28 -6.14 -3.68
CA HIS A 98 18.93 -5.22 -2.75
C HIS A 98 19.45 -6.00 -1.53
N SER A 99 20.66 -5.70 -1.06
CA SER A 99 21.20 -6.39 0.12
C SER A 99 20.39 -6.01 1.37
N ASP A 100 20.23 -6.95 2.30
CA ASP A 100 19.56 -6.75 3.60
C ASP A 100 20.29 -5.70 4.47
N ASN A 101 21.53 -5.36 4.12
CA ASN A 101 22.29 -4.27 4.75
C ASN A 101 21.96 -2.87 4.19
N THR A 102 21.13 -2.79 3.15
CA THR A 102 20.74 -1.55 2.48
C THR A 102 19.35 -1.13 2.96
N PRO A 103 19.17 0.07 3.54
CA PRO A 103 17.85 0.54 3.94
C PRO A 103 16.95 0.80 2.72
N VAL A 104 16.13 -0.19 2.38
CA VAL A 104 15.14 -0.13 1.31
C VAL A 104 13.77 -0.55 1.80
N VAL A 105 12.71 -0.12 1.12
CA VAL A 105 11.32 -0.43 1.49
C VAL A 105 10.45 -0.65 0.25
N ALA A 106 9.42 -1.49 0.44
CA ALA A 106 8.25 -1.55 -0.41
C ALA A 106 7.13 -0.67 0.16
N LEU A 107 6.27 -0.12 -0.70
CA LEU A 107 5.08 0.62 -0.26
C LEU A 107 3.81 -0.09 -0.74
N SER A 108 2.76 -0.10 0.08
CA SER A 108 1.44 -0.57 -0.36
C SER A 108 0.99 0.14 -1.64
N THR A 109 0.28 -0.56 -2.53
CA THR A 109 -0.15 -0.07 -3.86
C THR A 109 -0.57 1.41 -3.91
N GLY A 110 -1.44 1.86 -3.01
CA GLY A 110 -1.90 3.25 -3.02
C GLY A 110 -0.83 4.27 -2.66
N TRP A 111 0.13 3.91 -1.81
CA TRP A 111 1.31 4.72 -1.50
C TRP A 111 2.42 4.59 -2.53
N TYR A 112 2.59 3.42 -3.14
CA TYR A 112 3.47 3.23 -4.29
C TYR A 112 3.05 4.11 -5.46
N SER A 113 1.74 4.21 -5.69
CA SER A 113 1.11 5.13 -6.65
C SER A 113 1.73 4.97 -8.04
N GLY A 114 1.79 3.72 -8.53
CA GLY A 114 2.33 3.38 -9.85
C GLY A 114 3.79 3.79 -10.02
N GLY A 115 4.60 3.66 -8.97
CA GLY A 115 6.03 3.97 -9.01
C GLY A 115 6.38 5.46 -8.92
N SER A 116 5.43 6.35 -8.66
CA SER A 116 5.72 7.79 -8.51
C SER A 116 6.72 8.12 -7.39
N ARG A 117 6.96 7.18 -6.49
CA ARG A 117 7.93 7.27 -5.39
C ARG A 117 9.18 6.42 -5.60
N CYS A 118 9.31 5.74 -6.73
CA CYS A 118 10.46 4.89 -6.99
C CYS A 118 11.78 5.64 -6.83
N LEU A 119 12.72 5.02 -6.14
CA LEU A 119 14.06 5.50 -5.87
C LEU A 119 14.12 6.83 -5.09
N ASN A 120 12.97 7.27 -4.54
CA ASN A 120 12.92 8.38 -3.62
C ASN A 120 13.11 7.88 -2.19
N ASN A 121 13.72 8.73 -1.36
CA ASN A 121 13.91 8.44 0.05
C ASN A 121 12.71 8.84 0.88
N ILE A 122 12.34 7.99 1.84
CA ILE A 122 11.39 8.31 2.90
C ILE A 122 12.06 8.19 4.26
N THR A 123 11.53 8.90 5.24
CA THR A 123 11.94 8.76 6.64
C THR A 123 10.95 7.87 7.37
N VAL A 124 11.41 6.74 7.87
CA VAL A 124 10.64 5.85 8.75
C VAL A 124 10.99 6.19 10.19
N SER A 125 9.99 6.51 11.01
CA SER A 125 10.17 6.88 12.42
C SER A 125 9.41 5.94 13.34
N ALA A 126 10.10 5.32 14.30
CA ALA A 126 9.52 4.42 15.30
C ALA A 126 10.33 4.47 16.61
N ASN A 127 9.68 4.37 17.76
CA ASN A 127 10.33 4.32 19.08
C ASN A 127 11.37 5.43 19.33
N GLY A 128 11.09 6.65 18.87
CA GLY A 128 12.00 7.81 18.99
C GLY A 128 13.23 7.78 18.08
N ARG A 129 13.34 6.79 17.19
CA ARG A 129 14.41 6.65 16.19
C ARG A 129 13.86 6.92 14.79
N SER A 130 14.74 7.31 13.87
CA SER A 130 14.41 7.50 12.46
C SER A 130 15.50 6.93 11.57
N VAL A 131 15.11 6.40 10.42
CA VAL A 131 16.00 5.91 9.37
C VAL A 131 15.51 6.42 8.02
N THR A 132 16.43 6.75 7.14
CA THR A 132 16.13 7.05 5.73
C THR A 132 16.22 5.76 4.94
N ALA A 133 15.17 5.42 4.22
CA ALA A 133 15.13 4.24 3.37
C ALA A 133 14.63 4.61 1.96
N MET A 134 15.16 3.92 0.95
CA MET A 134 14.79 4.13 -0.44
C MET A 134 13.59 3.26 -0.81
N VAL A 135 12.60 3.83 -1.48
CA VAL A 135 11.48 3.05 -2.02
C VAL A 135 11.97 2.31 -3.26
N VAL A 136 11.95 0.98 -3.22
CA VAL A 136 12.41 0.13 -4.33
C VAL A 136 11.31 -0.74 -4.91
N ASP A 137 10.20 -0.91 -4.18
CA ASP A 137 9.20 -1.91 -4.58
C ASP A 137 7.76 -1.53 -4.24
N GLU A 138 6.83 -2.28 -4.85
CA GLU A 138 5.43 -2.30 -4.49
C GLU A 138 5.14 -3.46 -3.53
N CYS A 139 4.38 -3.19 -2.48
CA CYS A 139 3.76 -4.23 -1.70
C CYS A 139 2.30 -4.39 -2.18
N ASP A 140 2.07 -5.34 -3.09
CA ASP A 140 0.81 -5.44 -3.82
C ASP A 140 -0.35 -5.77 -2.87
N SER A 141 -1.33 -4.88 -2.84
CA SER A 141 -2.56 -5.01 -2.06
C SER A 141 -3.78 -5.37 -2.92
N THR A 142 -3.59 -5.49 -4.23
CA THR A 142 -4.63 -5.75 -5.22
C THR A 142 -4.80 -7.23 -5.54
N MET A 143 -3.72 -8.02 -5.42
CA MET A 143 -3.64 -9.43 -5.79
C MET A 143 -2.87 -10.26 -4.74
N GLY A 144 -2.90 -11.58 -4.87
CA GLY A 144 -2.34 -12.54 -3.93
C GLY A 144 -3.04 -13.89 -3.98
N CYS A 145 -2.57 -14.86 -3.20
CA CYS A 145 -3.06 -16.24 -3.16
C CYS A 145 -2.94 -16.98 -4.50
N ASP A 146 -1.92 -16.68 -5.28
CA ASP A 146 -1.59 -17.30 -6.55
C ASP A 146 -0.07 -17.58 -6.65
N GLU A 147 0.38 -18.15 -7.76
CA GLU A 147 1.78 -18.53 -7.98
C GLU A 147 2.72 -17.32 -8.06
N ASP A 148 2.28 -16.22 -8.68
CA ASP A 148 3.08 -15.01 -8.86
C ASP A 148 3.37 -14.33 -7.51
N HIS A 149 2.49 -14.51 -6.54
CA HIS A 149 2.62 -14.00 -5.17
C HIS A 149 3.07 -15.07 -4.17
N TYR A 150 3.64 -16.19 -4.62
CA TYR A 150 4.13 -17.28 -3.76
C TYR A 150 3.07 -17.77 -2.75
N HIS A 151 1.80 -17.73 -3.16
CA HIS A 151 0.61 -18.05 -2.38
C HIS A 151 0.47 -17.28 -1.06
N GLN A 152 1.13 -16.13 -0.94
CA GLN A 152 0.97 -15.18 0.16
C GLN A 152 -0.29 -14.33 -0.07
N PRO A 153 -0.95 -13.83 1.00
CA PRO A 153 -2.12 -13.00 0.87
C PRO A 153 -1.81 -11.60 0.34
N PRO A 154 -2.81 -10.90 -0.23
CA PRO A 154 -2.67 -9.47 -0.55
C PRO A 154 -2.23 -8.67 0.68
N PHE A 155 -1.35 -7.69 0.49
CA PHE A 155 -0.89 -6.84 1.58
C PHE A 155 -2.01 -5.96 2.14
N LEU A 156 -2.01 -5.77 3.46
CA LEU A 156 -3.04 -4.98 4.14
C LEU A 156 -2.73 -3.49 4.10
N THR A 157 -3.72 -2.66 3.76
CA THR A 157 -3.55 -1.20 3.69
C THR A 157 -4.33 -0.43 4.76
N THR A 158 -5.08 -1.10 5.64
CA THR A 158 -5.98 -0.46 6.61
C THR A 158 -5.49 -0.54 8.05
N PHE A 159 -5.68 0.56 8.78
CA PHE A 159 -5.42 0.76 10.22
C PHE A 159 -6.72 1.07 10.95
#